data_AF-A0A847UUR5-F1
#
_entry.id   AF-A0A847UUR5-F1
#
_cell.length_a   1.000
_cell.length_b   1.000
_cell.length_c   1.000
_cell.angle_alpha   90.00
_cell.angle_beta   90.00
_cell.angle_gamma   90.00
#
_symmetry.space_group_name_H-M   'P 1'
#
loop_
_entity.id
_entity.type
_entity.pdbx_description
1 polymer ?
#
loop_
_entity_poly.entity_id
_entity_poly.type
_entity_poly.pdbx_seq_one_letter_code
_entity_poly.pdbx_strand_id
1 'polypeptide(L)'
;MARQKRIAAPGYKGVFFVDSVSPATGEPDQIIYIRYKKDGKLYEEKVGRSSEKAPKPNQKKYWSPYLASLVRADRMRGKEMTNAERRAEKQAAKEAEAGRWTVTKLWGEYKAARPIKGIKTDEGRFNKFLAPAFGDKEPHEIDQLSVVRLRSKMLKDKAPQTVKNTLELLRRIVNFGVNARLCSPLPFKIEFPKCNNIVTEDLTPEQLQALMAAIENSKHPVAGPMMLCALFTGMRRGEMFRLKWTDLDFARGFIVIRDPKGGTDQTIPMNPRARELFETIPALCEWVFPGKQDEDGVYQQRVDIKKAVRTITRKAGIPDDFRALHGLRHVYASMLASSGQVDMYTLQKLMTHKSADMTARYAHLRDDALTKAGQVVDDIFKNLGKNGKVVELNGKK
;
A
#
# COMPACT_ATOMS: atom_id res chain seq x y z
N MET A 1 25.64 51.36 5.75
CA MET A 1 26.76 50.67 5.06
C MET A 1 27.53 51.69 4.24
N ALA A 2 28.85 51.78 4.39
CA ALA A 2 29.68 52.70 3.61
C ALA A 2 29.46 52.45 2.11
N ARG A 3 29.23 53.51 1.34
CA ARG A 3 28.98 53.45 -0.10
C ARG A 3 30.27 53.00 -0.77
N GLN A 4 30.36 51.73 -1.17
CA GLN A 4 31.53 51.18 -1.87
C GLN A 4 31.89 52.09 -3.06
N LYS A 5 33.14 52.56 -3.08
CA LYS A 5 33.62 53.52 -4.09
C LYS A 5 33.71 52.80 -5.44
N ARG A 6 32.91 53.25 -6.41
CA ARG A 6 32.94 52.73 -7.78
C ARG A 6 34.08 53.41 -8.54
N ILE A 7 34.98 52.63 -9.11
CA ILE A 7 36.11 53.09 -9.92
C ILE A 7 35.74 52.91 -11.39
N ALA A 8 35.74 53.99 -12.17
CA ALA A 8 35.45 53.89 -13.61
C ALA A 8 36.60 53.17 -14.33
N ALA A 9 36.29 52.25 -15.23
CA ALA A 9 37.29 51.56 -16.04
C ALA A 9 37.88 52.51 -17.10
N PRO A 10 39.20 52.79 -17.08
CA PRO A 10 39.82 53.67 -18.07
C PRO A 10 39.59 53.14 -19.49
N GLY A 11 39.11 53.99 -20.40
CA GLY A 11 38.84 53.63 -21.80
C GLY A 11 37.54 52.86 -22.06
N TYR A 12 36.79 52.44 -21.04
CA TYR A 12 35.56 51.64 -21.20
C TYR A 12 34.34 52.35 -20.61
N LYS A 13 33.67 53.16 -21.43
CA LYS A 13 32.50 53.96 -21.02
C LYS A 13 31.38 53.08 -20.44
N GLY A 14 30.99 53.39 -19.21
CA GLY A 14 29.91 52.69 -18.51
C GLY A 14 30.31 51.34 -17.94
N VAL A 15 31.61 51.04 -17.79
CA VAL A 15 32.12 49.90 -17.01
C VAL A 15 32.73 50.43 -15.71
N PHE A 16 32.43 49.80 -14.59
CA PHE A 16 32.88 50.21 -13.26
C PHE A 16 33.39 49.01 -12.46
N PHE A 17 34.36 49.25 -11.59
CA PHE A 17 34.87 48.29 -10.63
C PHE A 17 34.45 48.68 -9.22
N VAL A 18 34.24 47.66 -8.40
CA VAL A 18 34.09 47.80 -6.96
C VAL A 18 35.06 46.84 -6.31
N ASP A 19 36.01 47.38 -5.55
CA ASP A 19 36.95 46.55 -4.78
C ASP A 19 36.18 45.68 -3.79
N SER A 20 36.54 44.41 -3.76
CA SER A 20 35.90 43.35 -3.00
C SER A 20 36.96 42.33 -2.59
N VAL A 21 36.56 41.36 -1.79
CA VAL A 21 37.34 40.14 -1.55
C VAL A 21 36.69 38.97 -2.30
N SER A 22 37.50 38.05 -2.83
CA SER A 22 37.05 36.80 -3.43
C SER A 22 36.48 35.85 -2.36
N PRO A 23 35.22 35.39 -2.46
CA PRO A 23 34.65 34.45 -1.50
C PRO A 23 35.30 33.06 -1.54
N ALA A 24 35.98 32.73 -2.65
CA ALA A 24 36.61 31.43 -2.86
C ALA A 24 38.04 31.37 -2.31
N THR A 25 38.80 32.47 -2.42
CA THR A 25 40.23 32.50 -2.08
C THR A 25 40.58 33.44 -0.92
N GLY A 26 39.68 34.35 -0.53
CA GLY A 26 39.94 35.36 0.50
C GLY A 26 40.87 36.50 0.05
N GLU A 27 41.30 36.49 -1.21
CA GLU A 27 42.22 37.49 -1.78
C GLU A 27 41.48 38.73 -2.32
N PRO A 28 42.17 39.88 -2.48
CA PRO A 28 41.62 41.06 -3.14
C PRO A 28 41.09 40.74 -4.55
N ASP A 29 39.88 41.23 -4.86
CA ASP A 29 39.18 40.97 -6.11
C ASP A 29 38.34 42.19 -6.51
N GLN A 30 37.92 42.29 -7.77
CA GLN A 30 37.11 43.40 -8.24
C GLN A 30 35.79 42.90 -8.84
N ILE A 31 34.69 43.46 -8.35
CA ILE A 31 33.38 43.22 -8.94
C ILE A 31 33.20 44.19 -10.12
N ILE A 32 32.93 43.65 -11.29
CA ILE A 32 32.71 44.44 -12.50
C ILE A 32 31.21 44.69 -12.68
N TYR A 33 30.86 45.97 -12.84
CA TYR A 33 29.53 46.47 -13.15
C TYR A 33 29.52 47.10 -14.53
N ILE A 34 28.38 46.98 -15.21
CA ILE A 34 28.09 47.73 -16.44
C ILE A 34 26.89 48.64 -16.20
N ARG A 35 26.91 49.81 -16.83
CA ARG A 35 25.82 50.79 -16.83
C ARG A 35 25.46 51.15 -18.25
N TYR A 36 24.20 50.96 -18.63
CA TYR A 36 23.71 51.20 -19.99
C TYR A 36 22.28 51.72 -19.98
N LYS A 37 21.83 52.29 -21.11
CA LYS A 37 20.43 52.68 -21.32
C LYS A 37 19.78 51.72 -22.31
N LYS A 38 18.57 51.26 -22.00
CA LYS A 38 17.71 50.44 -22.87
C LYS A 38 16.28 50.95 -22.70
N ASP A 39 15.56 51.20 -23.80
CA ASP A 39 14.17 51.69 -23.79
C ASP A 39 13.94 52.90 -22.87
N GLY A 40 14.85 53.88 -22.92
CA GLY A 40 14.80 55.10 -22.10
C GLY A 40 15.17 54.93 -20.62
N LYS A 41 15.29 53.70 -20.11
CA LYS A 41 15.65 53.40 -18.71
C LYS A 41 17.14 53.13 -18.55
N LEU A 42 17.72 53.61 -17.45
CA LEU A 42 19.12 53.38 -17.09
C LEU A 42 19.23 52.10 -16.24
N TYR A 43 20.02 51.14 -16.71
CA TYR A 43 20.30 49.89 -16.03
C TYR A 43 21.75 49.89 -15.53
N GLU A 44 21.96 49.37 -14.32
CA GLU A 44 23.27 49.04 -13.78
C GLU A 44 23.25 47.63 -13.20
N GLU A 45 24.15 46.76 -13.66
CA GLU A 45 24.19 45.37 -13.21
C GLU A 45 25.61 44.85 -13.10
N LYS A 46 25.82 43.95 -12.12
CA LYS A 46 27.05 43.17 -11.97
C LYS A 46 27.14 42.16 -13.12
N VAL A 47 28.26 42.11 -13.83
CA VAL A 47 28.52 41.13 -14.88
C VAL A 47 29.38 39.96 -14.42
N GLY A 48 30.25 40.18 -13.43
CA GLY A 48 31.13 39.14 -12.89
C GLY A 48 32.17 39.71 -11.93
N ARG A 49 33.10 38.88 -11.49
CA ARG A 49 34.31 39.26 -10.75
C ARG A 49 35.54 39.13 -11.64
N SER A 50 36.57 39.94 -11.43
CA SER A 50 37.86 39.82 -12.13
C SER A 50 38.50 38.45 -11.97
N SER A 51 38.29 37.79 -10.83
CA SER A 51 38.73 36.40 -10.57
C SER A 51 37.90 35.32 -11.28
N GLU A 52 36.75 35.64 -11.86
CA GLU A 52 35.86 34.69 -12.54
C GLU A 52 36.18 34.59 -14.05
N LYS A 53 36.01 33.40 -14.62
CA LYS A 53 36.12 33.19 -16.08
C LYS A 53 34.90 33.76 -16.80
N ALA A 54 35.12 34.50 -17.88
CA ALA A 54 34.03 35.04 -18.68
C ALA A 54 33.38 33.95 -19.58
N PRO A 55 32.08 34.02 -19.89
CA PRO A 55 31.35 32.92 -20.54
C PRO A 55 31.59 32.71 -22.06
N LYS A 56 32.45 33.49 -22.75
CA LYS A 56 32.52 33.47 -24.23
C LYS A 56 33.53 32.44 -24.79
N PRO A 57 33.29 31.88 -26.01
CA PRO A 57 33.66 30.49 -26.35
C PRO A 57 35.12 30.19 -26.71
N ASN A 58 35.99 31.20 -26.89
CA ASN A 58 37.27 30.94 -27.59
C ASN A 58 38.55 31.45 -26.91
N GLN A 59 38.54 31.72 -25.61
CA GLN A 59 39.76 31.87 -24.81
C GLN A 59 39.39 31.85 -23.33
N LYS A 60 40.13 31.09 -22.51
CA LYS A 60 40.05 31.11 -21.04
C LYS A 60 40.48 32.49 -20.49
N LYS A 61 39.70 33.53 -20.77
CA LYS A 61 39.96 34.89 -20.31
C LYS A 61 39.07 35.18 -19.10
N TYR A 62 39.72 35.66 -18.04
CA TYR A 62 39.07 36.25 -16.88
C TYR A 62 38.30 37.50 -17.29
N TRP A 63 37.33 37.91 -16.48
CA TRP A 63 36.59 39.13 -16.74
C TRP A 63 37.53 40.34 -16.84
N SER A 64 37.42 41.06 -17.95
CA SER A 64 38.17 42.29 -18.22
C SER A 64 37.20 43.41 -18.59
N PRO A 65 37.60 44.70 -18.46
CA PRO A 65 36.71 45.79 -18.82
C PRO A 65 36.34 45.79 -20.32
N TYR A 66 37.19 45.23 -21.19
CA TYR A 66 36.84 44.94 -22.59
C TYR A 66 35.65 43.96 -22.70
N LEU A 67 35.72 42.81 -22.03
CA LEU A 67 34.64 41.80 -22.10
C LEU A 67 33.33 42.34 -21.49
N ALA A 68 33.43 43.10 -20.40
CA ALA A 68 32.29 43.79 -19.82
C ALA A 68 31.69 44.82 -20.79
N SER A 69 32.52 45.53 -21.57
CA SER A 69 32.05 46.47 -22.59
C SER A 69 31.30 45.79 -23.74
N LEU A 70 31.70 44.57 -24.12
CA LEU A 70 30.99 43.76 -25.13
C LEU A 70 29.61 43.32 -24.60
N VAL A 71 29.56 42.80 -23.37
CA VAL A 71 28.27 42.43 -22.74
C VAL A 71 27.37 43.65 -22.61
N ARG A 72 27.92 44.81 -22.22
CA ARG A 72 27.21 46.08 -22.21
C ARG A 72 26.63 46.44 -23.58
N ALA A 73 27.39 46.24 -24.65
CA ALA A 73 26.92 46.48 -26.01
C ALA A 73 25.81 45.50 -26.43
N ASP A 74 25.95 44.21 -26.07
CA ASP A 74 24.94 43.18 -26.36
C ASP A 74 23.62 43.46 -25.61
N ARG A 75 23.69 43.91 -24.35
CA ARG A 75 22.52 44.33 -23.54
C ARG A 75 21.83 45.58 -24.11
N MET A 76 22.60 46.57 -24.56
CA MET A 76 22.04 47.77 -25.22
C MET A 76 21.31 47.43 -26.52
N ARG A 77 21.81 46.44 -27.29
CA ARG A 77 21.20 45.98 -28.54
C ARG A 77 20.05 45.00 -28.33
N GLY A 78 19.73 44.62 -27.09
CA GLY A 78 18.70 43.63 -26.77
C GLY A 78 19.03 42.20 -27.18
N LYS A 79 20.30 41.88 -27.50
CA LYS A 79 20.72 40.52 -27.90
C LYS A 79 20.82 39.54 -26.72
N GLU A 80 20.91 40.06 -25.49
CA GLU A 80 20.88 39.26 -24.27
C GLU A 80 19.89 39.86 -23.26
N MET A 81 19.16 38.99 -22.56
CA MET A 81 18.30 39.37 -21.43
C MET A 81 19.11 39.97 -20.28
N THR A 82 18.58 40.97 -19.60
CA THR A 82 19.17 41.56 -18.40
C THR A 82 19.28 40.53 -17.26
N ASN A 83 20.15 40.73 -16.27
CA ASN A 83 20.27 39.81 -15.14
C ASN A 83 19.00 39.83 -14.26
N ALA A 84 18.29 40.95 -14.24
CA ALA A 84 16.99 41.06 -13.60
C ALA A 84 15.94 40.22 -14.36
N GLU A 85 15.89 40.32 -15.68
CA GLU A 85 15.01 39.51 -16.54
C GLU A 85 15.31 38.01 -16.38
N ARG A 86 16.59 37.60 -16.41
CA ARG A 86 16.97 36.18 -16.22
C ARG A 86 16.62 35.66 -14.82
N ARG A 87 16.74 36.48 -13.77
CA ARG A 87 16.32 36.11 -12.41
C ARG A 87 14.80 36.01 -12.30
N ALA A 88 14.08 36.96 -12.91
CA ALA A 88 12.63 36.95 -12.95
C ALA A 88 12.10 35.74 -13.73
N GLU A 89 12.68 35.40 -14.88
CA GLU A 89 12.35 34.20 -15.65
C GLU A 89 12.62 32.92 -14.84
N LYS A 90 13.77 32.83 -14.17
CA LYS A 90 14.10 31.69 -13.30
C LYS A 90 13.14 31.58 -12.11
N GLN A 91 12.74 32.71 -11.53
CA GLN A 91 11.78 32.76 -10.41
C GLN A 91 10.38 32.38 -10.88
N ALA A 92 9.92 32.92 -12.02
CA ALA A 92 8.64 32.58 -12.64
C ALA A 92 8.57 31.10 -13.04
N ALA A 93 9.65 30.55 -13.60
CA ALA A 93 9.75 29.11 -13.90
C ALA A 93 9.68 28.27 -12.61
N LYS A 94 10.33 28.72 -11.53
CA LYS A 94 10.27 28.04 -10.22
C LYS A 94 8.88 28.12 -9.59
N GLU A 95 8.19 29.24 -9.72
CA GLU A 95 6.82 29.44 -9.22
C GLU A 95 5.80 28.64 -10.03
N ALA A 96 5.95 28.61 -11.37
CA ALA A 96 5.15 27.76 -12.24
C ALA A 96 5.35 26.27 -11.90
N GLU A 97 6.60 25.82 -11.74
CA GLU A 97 6.89 24.43 -11.35
C GLU A 97 6.38 24.11 -9.94
N ALA A 98 6.44 25.06 -8.99
CA ALA A 98 5.88 24.89 -7.65
C ALA A 98 4.35 24.82 -7.64
N GLY A 99 3.69 25.48 -8.60
CA GLY A 99 2.25 25.46 -8.79
C GLY A 99 1.71 24.14 -9.34
N ARG A 100 2.55 23.33 -10.01
CA ARG A 100 2.14 22.05 -10.58
C ARG A 100 1.74 21.05 -9.50
N TRP A 101 0.66 20.32 -9.75
CA TRP A 101 0.17 19.23 -8.90
C TRP A 101 0.51 17.88 -9.50
N THR A 102 1.81 17.58 -9.49
CA THR A 102 2.34 16.31 -9.99
C THR A 102 1.87 15.12 -9.14
N VAL A 103 1.90 13.92 -9.72
CA VAL A 103 1.55 12.68 -9.00
C VAL A 103 2.40 12.48 -7.75
N THR A 104 3.68 12.86 -7.76
CA THR A 104 4.56 12.81 -6.57
C THR A 104 4.11 13.77 -5.47
N LYS A 105 3.74 15.00 -5.84
CA LYS A 105 3.24 15.99 -4.87
C LYS A 105 1.90 15.54 -4.27
N LEU A 106 0.98 15.08 -5.12
CA LEU A 106 -0.31 14.52 -4.71
C LEU A 106 -0.15 13.29 -3.80
N TRP A 107 0.84 12.44 -4.05
CA TRP A 107 1.16 11.31 -3.18
C TRP A 107 1.60 11.75 -1.78
N GLY A 108 2.41 12.81 -1.68
CA GLY A 108 2.80 13.42 -0.41
C GLY A 108 1.59 13.85 0.43
N GLU A 109 0.69 14.62 -0.18
CA GLU A 109 -0.55 15.07 0.47
C GLU A 109 -1.48 13.89 0.83
N TYR A 110 -1.63 12.93 -0.10
CA TYR A 110 -2.44 11.74 0.14
C TYR A 110 -1.92 10.93 1.35
N LYS A 111 -0.60 10.81 1.50
CA LYS A 111 0.02 10.14 2.66
C LYS A 111 -0.26 10.89 3.96
N ALA A 112 -0.09 12.22 3.95
CA ALA A 112 -0.31 13.05 5.13
C ALA A 112 -1.76 12.99 5.61
N ALA A 113 -2.72 12.97 4.68
CA ALA A 113 -4.14 12.92 4.98
C ALA A 113 -4.65 11.53 5.42
N ARG A 114 -3.89 10.44 5.16
CA ARG A 114 -4.34 9.05 5.42
C ARG A 114 -3.32 8.23 6.19
N PRO A 115 -3.26 8.36 7.53
CA PRO A 115 -2.51 7.44 8.38
C PRO A 115 -3.24 6.09 8.48
N ILE A 116 -3.23 5.30 7.40
CA ILE A 116 -3.95 4.02 7.31
C ILE A 116 -2.96 2.85 7.37
N LYS A 117 -3.37 1.77 8.04
CA LYS A 117 -2.71 0.46 8.02
C LYS A 117 -2.56 -0.04 6.57
N GLY A 118 -1.32 -0.13 6.07
CA GLY A 118 -1.03 -0.56 4.69
C GLY A 118 -0.29 0.47 3.84
N ILE A 119 -0.07 1.69 4.36
CA ILE A 119 0.64 2.76 3.64
C ILE A 119 2.05 2.34 3.18
N LYS A 120 2.77 1.54 3.97
CA LYS A 120 4.10 1.00 3.59
C LYS A 120 4.06 0.16 2.32
N THR A 121 3.00 -0.62 2.12
CA THR A 121 2.84 -1.43 0.89
C THR A 121 2.50 -0.54 -0.30
N ASP A 122 1.64 0.47 -0.10
CA ASP A 122 1.31 1.45 -1.13
C ASP A 122 2.53 2.30 -1.50
N GLU A 123 3.36 2.69 -0.53
CA GLU A 123 4.63 3.39 -0.76
C GLU A 123 5.61 2.55 -1.59
N GLY A 124 5.72 1.26 -1.29
CA GLY A 124 6.50 0.34 -2.12
C GLY A 124 6.00 0.26 -3.57
N ARG A 125 4.68 0.29 -3.80
CA ARG A 125 4.10 0.31 -5.16
C ARG A 125 4.33 1.66 -5.84
N PHE A 126 4.17 2.75 -5.10
CA PHE A 126 4.37 4.09 -5.59
C PHE A 126 5.81 4.28 -6.07
N ASN A 127 6.79 4.07 -5.18
CA ASN A 127 8.20 4.31 -5.47
C ASN A 127 8.74 3.41 -6.59
N LYS A 128 8.26 2.15 -6.69
CA LYS A 128 8.76 1.20 -7.69
C LYS A 128 8.11 1.37 -9.07
N PHE A 129 6.85 1.79 -9.13
CA PHE A 129 6.08 1.72 -10.38
C PHE A 129 5.46 3.06 -10.79
N LEU A 130 4.81 3.78 -9.86
CA LEU A 130 4.10 5.01 -10.21
C LEU A 130 5.03 6.22 -10.31
N ALA A 131 5.95 6.39 -9.36
CA ALA A 131 6.89 7.51 -9.37
C ALA A 131 7.77 7.50 -10.63
N PRO A 132 8.39 6.37 -11.04
CA PRO A 132 9.21 6.36 -12.25
C PRO A 132 8.42 6.53 -13.55
N ALA A 133 7.13 6.18 -13.56
CA ALA A 133 6.29 6.27 -14.76
C ALA A 133 5.58 7.63 -14.90
N PHE A 134 5.11 8.20 -13.79
CA PHE A 134 4.18 9.32 -13.77
C PHE A 134 4.50 10.38 -12.71
N GLY A 135 5.56 10.22 -11.92
CA GLY A 135 5.82 11.06 -10.75
C GLY A 135 5.89 12.56 -11.03
N ASP A 136 6.51 12.93 -12.14
CA ASP A 136 6.72 14.33 -12.56
C ASP A 136 5.60 14.89 -13.45
N LYS A 137 4.59 14.06 -13.73
CA LYS A 137 3.42 14.44 -14.53
C LYS A 137 2.29 14.90 -13.65
N GLU A 138 1.53 15.87 -14.11
CA GLU A 138 0.20 16.17 -13.60
C GLU A 138 -0.81 15.16 -14.15
N PRO A 139 -1.91 14.86 -13.44
CA PRO A 139 -2.86 13.83 -13.87
C PRO A 139 -3.40 14.03 -15.29
N HIS A 140 -3.63 15.27 -15.72
CA HIS A 140 -4.13 15.56 -17.07
C HIS A 140 -3.09 15.32 -18.19
N GLU A 141 -1.80 15.25 -17.86
CA GLU A 141 -0.69 14.96 -18.78
C GLU A 141 -0.47 13.44 -18.97
N ILE A 142 -1.16 12.61 -18.18
CA ILE A 142 -1.11 11.16 -18.31
C ILE A 142 -2.08 10.76 -19.42
N ASP A 143 -1.59 10.01 -20.40
CA ASP A 143 -2.41 9.41 -21.46
C ASP A 143 -2.75 7.93 -21.18
N GLN A 144 -3.81 7.44 -21.80
CA GLN A 144 -4.29 6.06 -21.60
C GLN A 144 -3.26 5.02 -22.03
N LEU A 145 -2.53 5.27 -23.12
CA LEU A 145 -1.56 4.34 -23.68
C LEU A 145 -0.37 4.14 -22.74
N SER A 146 0.09 5.19 -22.06
CA SER A 146 1.14 5.10 -21.04
C SER A 146 0.73 4.24 -19.84
N VAL A 147 -0.54 4.32 -19.41
CA VAL A 147 -1.08 3.44 -18.35
C VAL A 147 -1.16 1.98 -18.82
N VAL A 148 -1.58 1.75 -20.07
CA VAL A 148 -1.61 0.41 -20.67
C VAL A 148 -0.19 -0.17 -20.79
N ARG A 149 0.80 0.64 -21.21
CA ARG A 149 2.21 0.21 -21.27
C ARG A 149 2.75 -0.17 -19.90
N LEU A 150 2.46 0.61 -18.85
CA LEU A 150 2.84 0.26 -17.47
C LEU A 150 2.18 -1.05 -17.05
N ARG A 151 0.88 -1.20 -17.28
CA ARG A 151 0.12 -2.44 -16.98
C ARG A 151 0.77 -3.65 -17.65
N SER A 152 1.00 -3.60 -18.97
CA SER A 152 1.61 -4.68 -19.74
C SER A 152 3.03 -4.98 -19.30
N LYS A 153 3.82 -3.95 -18.96
CA LYS A 153 5.18 -4.13 -18.41
C LYS A 153 5.14 -4.90 -17.10
N MET A 154 4.29 -4.49 -16.15
CA MET A 154 4.20 -5.15 -14.84
C MET A 154 3.62 -6.57 -14.93
N LEU A 155 2.74 -6.86 -15.89
CA LEU A 155 2.18 -8.21 -16.06
C LEU A 155 3.24 -9.23 -16.51
N LYS A 156 4.41 -8.81 -17.00
CA LYS A 156 5.51 -9.72 -17.36
C LYS A 156 6.12 -10.42 -16.13
N ASP A 157 6.14 -9.75 -14.98
CA ASP A 157 6.91 -10.16 -13.80
C ASP A 157 6.17 -10.02 -12.46
N LYS A 158 4.89 -9.65 -12.50
CA LYS A 158 4.04 -9.47 -11.31
C LYS A 158 2.66 -10.11 -11.51
N ALA A 159 2.12 -10.66 -10.42
CA ALA A 159 0.78 -11.20 -10.39
C ALA A 159 -0.28 -10.13 -10.75
N PRO A 160 -1.38 -10.49 -11.46
CA PRO A 160 -2.43 -9.56 -11.85
C PRO A 160 -2.98 -8.70 -10.71
N GLN A 161 -3.14 -9.28 -9.51
CA GLN A 161 -3.61 -8.54 -8.33
C GLN A 161 -2.65 -7.44 -7.90
N THR A 162 -1.35 -7.65 -8.03
CA THR A 162 -0.33 -6.63 -7.72
C THR A 162 -0.41 -5.47 -8.70
N VAL A 163 -0.60 -5.77 -9.99
CA VAL A 163 -0.79 -4.77 -11.04
C VAL A 163 -2.09 -3.98 -10.79
N LYS A 164 -3.21 -4.68 -10.53
CA LYS A 164 -4.49 -4.06 -10.16
C LYS A 164 -4.34 -3.10 -8.98
N ASN A 165 -3.72 -3.54 -7.89
CA ASN A 165 -3.54 -2.71 -6.69
C ASN A 165 -2.64 -1.48 -6.93
N THR A 166 -1.70 -1.58 -7.88
CA THR A 166 -0.82 -0.46 -8.25
C THR A 166 -1.57 0.58 -9.09
N LEU A 167 -2.34 0.14 -10.07
CA LEU A 167 -3.20 1.03 -10.85
C LEU A 167 -4.32 1.64 -9.99
N GLU A 168 -4.82 0.88 -9.01
CA GLU A 168 -5.81 1.36 -8.04
C GLU A 168 -5.22 2.45 -7.15
N LEU A 169 -3.93 2.34 -6.80
CA LEU A 169 -3.24 3.38 -6.05
C LEU A 169 -3.16 4.68 -6.87
N LEU A 170 -2.80 4.60 -8.16
CA LEU A 170 -2.81 5.78 -9.04
C LEU A 170 -4.20 6.45 -9.05
N ARG A 171 -5.25 5.66 -9.26
CA ARG A 171 -6.63 6.16 -9.24
C ARG A 171 -6.98 6.85 -7.92
N ARG A 172 -6.63 6.24 -6.78
CA ARG A 172 -6.88 6.81 -5.44
C ARG A 172 -6.14 8.12 -5.22
N ILE A 173 -4.89 8.23 -5.64
CA ILE A 173 -4.08 9.46 -5.53
C ILE A 173 -4.71 10.59 -6.36
N VAL A 174 -5.07 10.31 -7.62
CA VAL A 174 -5.70 11.34 -8.47
C VAL A 174 -7.06 11.75 -7.93
N ASN A 175 -7.92 10.80 -7.56
CA ASN A 175 -9.24 11.12 -7.01
C ASN A 175 -9.15 11.92 -5.71
N PHE A 176 -8.14 11.68 -4.87
CA PHE A 176 -7.86 12.52 -3.70
C PHE A 176 -7.56 13.97 -4.12
N GLY A 177 -6.66 14.16 -5.09
CA GLY A 177 -6.32 15.49 -5.61
C GLY A 177 -7.53 16.21 -6.21
N VAL A 178 -8.37 15.51 -6.98
CA VAL A 178 -9.60 16.05 -7.56
C VAL A 178 -10.58 16.49 -6.47
N ASN A 179 -10.81 15.64 -5.47
CA ASN A 179 -11.72 15.96 -4.36
C ASN A 179 -11.22 17.15 -3.52
N ALA A 180 -9.90 17.29 -3.39
CA ALA A 180 -9.25 18.42 -2.73
C ALA A 180 -9.10 19.66 -3.64
N ARG A 181 -9.59 19.61 -4.89
CA ARG A 181 -9.49 20.67 -5.91
C ARG A 181 -8.04 21.07 -6.23
N LEU A 182 -7.11 20.13 -6.10
CA LEU A 182 -5.69 20.31 -6.38
C LEU A 182 -5.35 20.02 -7.84
N CYS A 183 -6.08 19.12 -8.49
CA CYS A 183 -5.82 18.73 -9.87
C CYS A 183 -7.08 18.38 -10.65
N SER A 184 -6.96 18.37 -11.98
CA SER A 184 -7.99 17.84 -12.88
C SER A 184 -8.01 16.31 -12.85
N PRO A 185 -9.17 15.67 -13.14
CA PRO A 185 -9.25 14.21 -13.24
C PRO A 185 -8.46 13.67 -14.42
N LEU A 186 -8.22 12.35 -14.42
CA LEU A 186 -7.72 11.65 -15.61
C LEU A 186 -8.74 11.79 -16.76
N PRO A 187 -8.30 12.03 -18.00
CA PRO A 187 -9.20 12.18 -19.15
C PRO A 187 -9.80 10.84 -19.62
N PHE A 188 -9.53 9.73 -18.94
CA PHE A 188 -9.98 8.38 -19.29
C PHE A 188 -10.19 7.52 -18.04
N LYS A 189 -10.84 6.37 -18.22
CA LYS A 189 -11.00 5.36 -17.18
C LYS A 189 -9.86 4.35 -17.22
N ILE A 190 -9.27 4.07 -16.06
CA ILE A 190 -8.24 3.03 -15.94
C ILE A 190 -8.90 1.65 -16.05
N GLU A 191 -8.40 0.84 -16.99
CA GLU A 191 -8.78 -0.56 -17.12
C GLU A 191 -7.88 -1.49 -16.30
N PHE A 192 -8.50 -2.25 -15.40
CA PHE A 192 -7.79 -3.18 -14.51
C PHE A 192 -7.65 -4.57 -15.12
N PRO A 193 -6.55 -5.28 -14.85
CA PRO A 193 -6.43 -6.69 -15.23
C PRO A 193 -7.45 -7.53 -14.47
N LYS A 194 -8.00 -8.56 -15.13
CA LYS A 194 -8.80 -9.59 -14.48
C LYS A 194 -7.89 -10.35 -13.49
N CYS A 195 -8.37 -10.53 -12.27
CA CYS A 195 -7.63 -11.22 -11.20
C CYS A 195 -8.43 -12.45 -10.79
N ASN A 196 -7.90 -13.65 -11.03
CA ASN A 196 -8.43 -14.86 -10.45
C ASN A 196 -7.63 -15.18 -9.17
N ASN A 197 -8.11 -14.68 -8.04
CA ASN A 197 -7.47 -14.84 -6.73
C ASN A 197 -8.33 -15.71 -5.79
N ILE A 198 -9.09 -16.65 -6.36
CA ILE A 198 -9.78 -17.67 -5.57
C ILE A 198 -8.73 -18.74 -5.26
N VAL A 199 -8.22 -18.72 -4.05
CA VAL A 199 -7.40 -19.79 -3.49
C VAL A 199 -8.14 -20.28 -2.26
N THR A 200 -8.67 -21.49 -2.33
CA THR A 200 -9.13 -22.26 -1.18
C THR A 200 -7.97 -23.16 -0.79
N GLU A 201 -7.19 -22.73 0.20
CA GLU A 201 -6.19 -23.60 0.80
C GLU A 201 -6.93 -24.69 1.57
N ASP A 202 -6.67 -25.95 1.24
CA ASP A 202 -7.26 -27.11 1.89
C ASP A 202 -6.18 -28.10 2.30
N LEU A 203 -6.51 -28.99 3.23
CA LEU A 203 -5.64 -30.06 3.68
C LEU A 203 -6.37 -31.40 3.54
N THR A 204 -5.68 -32.42 3.05
CA THR A 204 -6.25 -33.78 3.06
C THR A 204 -6.42 -34.28 4.49
N PRO A 205 -7.28 -35.29 4.75
CA PRO A 205 -7.41 -35.88 6.07
C PRO A 205 -6.07 -36.34 6.67
N GLU A 206 -5.18 -36.91 5.85
CA GLU A 206 -3.85 -37.38 6.27
C GLU A 206 -2.94 -36.21 6.64
N GLN A 207 -2.97 -35.13 5.86
CA GLN A 207 -2.21 -33.91 6.15
C GLN A 207 -2.71 -33.22 7.42
N LEU A 208 -4.04 -33.20 7.63
CA LEU A 208 -4.63 -32.65 8.84
C LEU A 208 -4.26 -33.48 10.07
N GLN A 209 -4.29 -34.81 9.96
CA GLN A 209 -3.85 -35.71 11.03
C GLN A 209 -2.36 -35.52 11.36
N ALA A 210 -1.50 -35.45 10.33
CA ALA A 210 -0.07 -35.17 10.51
C ALA A 210 0.16 -33.80 11.16
N LEU A 211 -0.66 -32.79 10.82
CA LEU A 211 -0.60 -31.47 11.44
C LEU A 211 -0.98 -31.51 12.92
N MET A 212 -2.04 -32.20 13.27
CA MET A 212 -2.48 -32.36 14.67
C MET A 212 -1.37 -33.02 15.50
N ALA A 213 -0.80 -34.12 15.01
CA ALA A 213 0.33 -34.77 15.67
C ALA A 213 1.56 -33.86 15.80
N ALA A 214 1.87 -33.05 14.78
CA ALA A 214 2.99 -32.10 14.84
C ALA A 214 2.73 -30.94 15.82
N ILE A 215 1.47 -30.51 15.97
CA ILE A 215 1.05 -29.51 16.96
C ILE A 215 1.23 -30.05 18.37
N GLU A 216 0.76 -31.27 18.65
CA GLU A 216 0.89 -31.92 19.96
C GLU A 216 2.37 -32.09 20.37
N ASN A 217 3.22 -32.46 19.42
CA ASN A 217 4.66 -32.61 19.63
C ASN A 217 5.44 -31.27 19.66
N SER A 218 4.76 -30.13 19.49
CA SER A 218 5.40 -28.82 19.48
C SER A 218 5.68 -28.33 20.89
N LYS A 219 6.94 -28.02 21.18
CA LYS A 219 7.35 -27.38 22.44
C LYS A 219 7.02 -25.89 22.51
N HIS A 220 6.53 -25.29 21.42
CA HIS A 220 6.27 -23.84 21.41
C HIS A 220 4.92 -23.53 22.06
N PRO A 221 4.88 -22.81 23.20
CA PRO A 221 3.68 -22.71 24.05
C PRO A 221 2.49 -22.03 23.36
N VAL A 222 2.75 -21.13 22.40
CA VAL A 222 1.69 -20.36 21.73
C VAL A 222 1.35 -20.87 20.32
N ALA A 223 2.28 -21.49 19.59
CA ALA A 223 2.11 -21.71 18.16
C ALA A 223 1.09 -22.81 17.85
N GLY A 224 1.19 -23.94 18.57
CA GLY A 224 0.23 -25.03 18.48
C GLY A 224 -1.19 -24.60 18.85
N PRO A 225 -1.39 -24.03 20.05
CA PRO A 225 -2.70 -23.54 20.46
C PRO A 225 -3.30 -22.49 19.51
N MET A 226 -2.48 -21.58 18.99
CA MET A 226 -2.96 -20.58 18.04
C MET A 226 -3.37 -21.20 16.68
N MET A 227 -2.69 -22.27 16.23
CA MET A 227 -3.09 -23.01 15.03
C MET A 227 -4.42 -23.75 15.24
N LEU A 228 -4.60 -24.41 16.39
CA LEU A 228 -5.86 -25.06 16.75
C LEU A 228 -7.01 -24.06 16.89
N CYS A 229 -6.75 -22.89 17.48
CA CYS A 229 -7.74 -21.81 17.55
C CYS A 229 -8.20 -21.40 16.14
N ALA A 230 -7.28 -21.24 15.19
CA ALA A 230 -7.63 -20.92 13.80
C ALA A 230 -8.50 -22.01 13.16
N LEU A 231 -8.17 -23.28 13.40
CA LEU A 231 -8.88 -24.45 12.87
C LEU A 231 -10.26 -24.63 13.49
N PHE A 232 -10.44 -24.35 14.79
CA PHE A 232 -11.71 -24.59 15.49
C PHE A 232 -12.68 -23.41 15.38
N THR A 233 -12.18 -22.18 15.29
CA THR A 233 -13.02 -20.97 15.34
C THR A 233 -13.08 -20.23 14.01
N GLY A 234 -12.17 -20.54 13.08
CA GLY A 234 -12.00 -19.79 11.85
C GLY A 234 -11.48 -18.37 12.06
N MET A 235 -11.04 -17.93 13.25
CA MET A 235 -10.59 -16.55 13.48
C MET A 235 -9.41 -16.13 12.58
N ARG A 236 -9.35 -14.84 12.21
CA ARG A 236 -8.22 -14.30 11.45
C ARG A 236 -7.00 -14.16 12.37
N ARG A 237 -5.79 -14.35 11.81
CA ARG A 237 -4.52 -14.13 12.53
C ARG A 237 -4.48 -12.84 13.35
N GLY A 238 -4.89 -11.72 12.76
CA GLY A 238 -4.85 -10.42 13.44
C GLY A 238 -5.88 -10.27 14.57
N GLU A 239 -6.94 -11.07 14.55
CA GLU A 239 -7.94 -11.13 15.64
C GLU A 239 -7.35 -11.95 16.78
N MET A 240 -6.79 -13.14 16.50
CA MET A 240 -6.09 -13.96 17.50
C MET A 240 -4.92 -13.23 18.16
N PHE A 241 -4.14 -12.44 17.42
CA PHE A 241 -3.05 -11.63 17.98
C PHE A 241 -3.50 -10.56 18.99
N ARG A 242 -4.78 -10.18 18.97
CA ARG A 242 -5.36 -9.15 19.85
C ARG A 242 -6.38 -9.73 20.83
N LEU A 243 -6.52 -11.06 20.87
CA LEU A 243 -7.51 -11.72 21.70
C LEU A 243 -7.09 -11.65 23.17
N LYS A 244 -7.97 -11.11 24.01
CA LYS A 244 -7.77 -11.04 25.47
C LYS A 244 -8.66 -12.04 26.20
N TRP A 245 -8.29 -12.40 27.41
CA TRP A 245 -9.13 -13.27 28.25
C TRP A 245 -10.51 -12.67 28.53
N THR A 246 -10.60 -11.34 28.64
CA THR A 246 -11.86 -10.60 28.80
C THR A 246 -12.80 -10.69 27.59
N ASP A 247 -12.31 -11.18 26.45
CA ASP A 247 -13.10 -11.38 25.23
C ASP A 247 -13.71 -12.78 25.16
N LEU A 248 -13.32 -13.68 26.07
CA LEU A 248 -13.81 -15.05 26.16
C LEU A 248 -14.91 -15.14 27.23
N ASP A 249 -16.15 -15.30 26.77
CA ASP A 249 -17.27 -15.54 27.65
C ASP A 249 -17.52 -17.05 27.77
N PHE A 250 -16.87 -17.69 28.73
CA PHE A 250 -17.00 -19.12 28.98
C PHE A 250 -18.40 -19.48 29.50
N ALA A 251 -19.08 -18.58 30.20
CA ALA A 251 -20.42 -18.82 30.73
C ALA A 251 -21.45 -18.92 29.60
N ARG A 252 -21.44 -17.96 28.67
CA ARG A 252 -22.37 -17.92 27.52
C ARG A 252 -21.84 -18.67 26.30
N GLY A 253 -20.57 -19.07 26.28
CA GLY A 253 -19.95 -19.80 25.18
C GLY A 253 -19.71 -18.95 23.94
N PHE A 254 -19.20 -17.72 24.11
CA PHE A 254 -18.94 -16.80 23.01
C PHE A 254 -17.54 -16.19 23.05
N ILE A 255 -17.04 -15.83 21.88
CA ILE A 255 -15.78 -15.12 21.68
C ILE A 255 -16.10 -13.77 21.05
N VAL A 256 -15.67 -12.69 21.69
CA VAL A 256 -15.83 -11.32 21.18
C VAL A 256 -14.60 -10.96 20.34
N ILE A 257 -14.83 -10.64 19.07
CA ILE A 257 -13.82 -10.14 18.15
C ILE A 257 -13.93 -8.63 18.11
N ARG A 258 -13.02 -7.95 18.81
CA ARG A 258 -12.98 -6.49 18.87
C ARG A 258 -12.33 -5.87 17.64
N ASP A 259 -12.97 -4.83 17.14
CA ASP A 259 -12.51 -4.03 16.00
C ASP A 259 -11.85 -4.86 14.86
N PRO A 260 -12.61 -5.74 14.19
CA PRO A 260 -12.11 -6.51 13.07
C PRO A 260 -11.85 -5.58 11.87
N LYS A 261 -10.59 -5.14 11.73
CA LYS A 261 -10.09 -4.24 10.68
C LYS A 261 -10.80 -2.87 10.61
N GLY A 262 -10.97 -2.17 11.72
CA GLY A 262 -11.58 -0.83 11.74
C GLY A 262 -13.11 -0.89 11.60
N GLY A 263 -13.75 -1.89 12.21
CA GLY A 263 -15.17 -2.18 12.08
C GLY A 263 -15.86 -2.40 13.42
N THR A 264 -17.15 -2.71 13.38
CA THR A 264 -17.91 -3.04 14.58
C THR A 264 -17.48 -4.37 15.18
N ASP A 265 -17.53 -4.47 16.50
CA ASP A 265 -17.32 -5.71 17.23
C ASP A 265 -18.25 -6.81 16.70
N GLN A 266 -17.71 -8.02 16.63
CA GLN A 266 -18.44 -9.21 16.19
C GLN A 266 -18.29 -10.30 17.22
N THR A 267 -19.26 -11.20 17.29
CA THR A 267 -19.24 -12.32 18.23
C THR A 267 -19.37 -13.62 17.45
N ILE A 268 -18.55 -14.60 17.81
CA ILE A 268 -18.63 -15.97 17.26
C ILE A 268 -18.82 -16.97 18.40
N PRO A 269 -19.49 -18.10 18.15
CA PRO A 269 -19.66 -19.14 19.17
C PRO A 269 -18.31 -19.79 19.53
N MET A 270 -18.13 -20.10 20.80
CA MET A 270 -17.05 -20.93 21.31
C MET A 270 -17.51 -22.38 21.30
N ASN A 271 -17.15 -23.13 20.26
CA ASN A 271 -17.48 -24.56 20.19
C ASN A 271 -16.71 -25.36 21.26
N PRO A 272 -17.12 -26.62 21.54
CA PRO A 272 -16.50 -27.43 22.60
C PRO A 272 -14.98 -27.57 22.47
N ARG A 273 -14.47 -27.80 21.24
CA ARG A 273 -13.03 -27.91 20.98
C ARG A 273 -12.28 -26.61 21.25
N ALA A 274 -12.86 -25.47 20.90
CA ALA A 274 -12.29 -24.15 21.21
C ALA A 274 -12.30 -23.89 22.72
N ARG A 275 -13.37 -24.28 23.43
CA ARG A 275 -13.45 -24.18 24.89
C ARG A 275 -12.36 -25.01 25.58
N GLU A 276 -12.29 -26.30 25.27
CA GLU A 276 -11.24 -27.21 25.77
C GLU A 276 -9.85 -26.62 25.53
N LEU A 277 -9.60 -26.11 24.32
CA LEU A 277 -8.36 -25.45 23.98
C LEU A 277 -8.07 -24.25 24.90
N PHE A 278 -9.01 -23.32 25.06
CA PHE A 278 -8.77 -22.13 25.88
C PHE A 278 -8.56 -22.46 27.36
N GLU A 279 -9.22 -23.49 27.88
CA GLU A 279 -9.04 -23.97 29.26
C GLU A 279 -7.63 -24.56 29.49
N THR A 280 -6.99 -25.11 28.45
CA THR A 280 -5.60 -25.63 28.54
C THR A 280 -4.52 -24.56 28.47
N ILE A 281 -4.85 -23.33 28.01
CA ILE A 281 -3.86 -22.26 27.85
C ILE A 281 -3.68 -21.54 29.19
N PRO A 282 -2.45 -21.43 29.73
CA PRO A 282 -2.22 -20.71 30.97
C PRO A 282 -2.45 -19.20 30.80
N ALA A 283 -3.21 -18.60 31.72
CA ALA A 283 -3.48 -17.15 31.74
C ALA A 283 -2.29 -16.37 32.33
N LEU A 284 -1.19 -16.27 31.56
CA LEU A 284 0.06 -15.61 31.98
C LEU A 284 -0.02 -14.07 32.00
N CYS A 285 -0.92 -13.49 31.20
CA CYS A 285 -1.13 -12.04 31.08
C CYS A 285 -2.51 -11.77 30.48
N GLU A 286 -2.82 -10.51 30.13
CA GLU A 286 -4.11 -10.15 29.52
C GLU A 286 -4.38 -10.82 28.15
N TRP A 287 -3.34 -11.18 27.41
CA TRP A 287 -3.44 -11.77 26.07
C TRP A 287 -3.56 -13.28 26.15
N VAL A 288 -4.49 -13.86 25.38
CA VAL A 288 -4.62 -15.33 25.25
C VAL A 288 -3.39 -15.92 24.55
N PHE A 289 -2.86 -15.20 23.56
CA PHE A 289 -1.68 -15.60 22.80
C PHE A 289 -0.58 -14.53 22.93
N PRO A 290 0.12 -14.44 24.07
CA PRO A 290 1.07 -13.37 24.36
C PRO A 290 2.22 -13.31 23.36
N GLY A 291 2.79 -12.12 23.15
CA GLY A 291 4.01 -11.89 22.38
C GLY A 291 5.28 -12.19 23.18
N LYS A 292 6.37 -11.48 22.86
CA LYS A 292 7.59 -11.51 23.69
C LYS A 292 7.40 -10.60 24.90
N GLN A 293 8.10 -10.91 25.98
CA GLN A 293 8.25 -9.97 27.09
C GLN A 293 9.15 -8.81 26.68
N ASP A 294 8.90 -7.64 27.22
CA ASP A 294 9.82 -6.50 27.19
C ASP A 294 10.91 -6.63 28.26
N GLU A 295 11.69 -5.57 28.44
CA GLU A 295 12.80 -5.50 29.40
C GLU A 295 12.31 -5.61 30.86
N ASP A 296 11.06 -5.22 31.13
CA ASP A 296 10.42 -5.28 32.44
C ASP A 296 9.72 -6.64 32.70
N GLY A 297 9.82 -7.59 31.75
CA GLY A 297 9.18 -8.90 31.88
C GLY A 297 7.68 -8.91 31.55
N VAL A 298 7.13 -7.81 31.01
CA VAL A 298 5.71 -7.70 30.68
C VAL A 298 5.44 -8.25 29.29
N TYR A 299 4.48 -9.16 29.17
CA TYR A 299 4.08 -9.73 27.88
C TYR A 299 3.42 -8.68 26.98
N GLN A 300 4.03 -8.47 25.81
CA GLN A 300 3.51 -7.54 24.81
C GLN A 300 2.50 -8.20 23.86
N GLN A 301 1.72 -7.39 23.13
CA GLN A 301 0.84 -7.90 22.09
C GLN A 301 1.65 -8.63 21.00
N ARG A 302 1.18 -9.80 20.59
CA ARG A 302 1.82 -10.54 19.50
C ARG A 302 1.69 -9.83 18.16
N VAL A 303 2.81 -9.72 17.44
CA VAL A 303 2.86 -9.13 16.09
C VAL A 303 3.32 -10.13 15.02
N ASP A 304 4.01 -11.20 15.41
CA ASP A 304 4.45 -12.28 14.53
C ASP A 304 4.56 -13.63 15.26
N ILE A 305 4.43 -14.71 14.48
CA ILE A 305 4.67 -16.10 14.91
C ILE A 305 5.08 -17.00 13.72
N LYS A 306 5.42 -16.41 12.56
CA LYS A 306 5.58 -17.13 11.29
C LYS A 306 6.63 -18.24 11.38
N LYS A 307 7.76 -18.00 12.04
CA LYS A 307 8.86 -18.98 12.17
C LYS A 307 8.44 -20.23 12.94
N ALA A 308 7.77 -20.05 14.08
CA ALA A 308 7.33 -21.14 14.93
C ALA A 308 6.27 -21.99 14.23
N VAL A 309 5.27 -21.34 13.64
CA VAL A 309 4.23 -22.02 12.87
C VAL A 309 4.81 -22.77 11.67
N ARG A 310 5.77 -22.17 10.93
CA ARG A 310 6.42 -22.86 9.80
C ARG A 310 7.23 -24.09 10.22
N THR A 311 7.77 -24.07 11.44
CA THR A 311 8.48 -25.24 11.99
C THR A 311 7.51 -26.40 12.22
N ILE A 312 6.30 -26.11 12.71
CA ILE A 312 5.26 -27.12 12.90
C ILE A 312 4.77 -27.65 11.56
N THR A 313 4.42 -26.76 10.61
CA THR A 313 3.90 -27.19 9.30
C THR A 313 4.91 -28.02 8.51
N ARG A 314 6.20 -27.66 8.56
CA ARG A 314 7.26 -28.44 7.90
C ARG A 314 7.45 -29.82 8.52
N LYS A 315 7.33 -29.95 9.85
CA LYS A 315 7.36 -31.26 10.52
C LYS A 315 6.16 -32.14 10.12
N ALA A 316 5.02 -31.52 9.85
CA ALA A 316 3.82 -32.19 9.37
C ALA A 316 3.84 -32.52 7.85
N GLY A 317 4.92 -32.19 7.13
CA GLY A 317 4.99 -32.40 5.67
C GLY A 317 4.07 -31.49 4.85
N ILE A 318 3.59 -30.39 5.44
CA ILE A 318 2.71 -29.44 4.74
C ILE A 318 3.56 -28.55 3.80
N PRO A 319 3.09 -28.27 2.57
CA PRO A 319 3.78 -27.40 1.62
C PRO A 319 4.17 -26.03 2.20
N ASP A 320 5.31 -25.52 1.75
CA ASP A 320 5.90 -24.27 2.26
C ASP A 320 5.11 -23.00 1.86
N ASP A 321 4.27 -23.09 0.83
CA ASP A 321 3.37 -22.04 0.36
C ASP A 321 2.05 -21.99 1.14
N PHE A 322 1.71 -23.05 1.90
CA PHE A 322 0.54 -23.06 2.77
C PHE A 322 0.63 -21.98 3.85
N ARG A 323 -0.33 -21.05 3.85
CA ARG A 323 -0.35 -19.94 4.80
C ARG A 323 -0.95 -20.35 6.15
N ALA A 324 -0.39 -21.35 6.80
CA ALA A 324 -0.74 -21.90 8.12
C ALA A 324 -1.96 -21.29 8.85
N LEU A 325 -1.84 -20.11 9.48
CA LEU A 325 -2.97 -19.52 10.24
C LEU A 325 -4.15 -19.07 9.37
N HIS A 326 -3.90 -18.63 8.14
CA HIS A 326 -4.97 -18.27 7.20
C HIS A 326 -5.46 -19.50 6.41
N GLY A 327 -4.55 -20.42 6.09
CA GLY A 327 -4.87 -21.71 5.50
C GLY A 327 -5.78 -22.54 6.39
N LEU A 328 -5.49 -22.63 7.70
CA LEU A 328 -6.37 -23.33 8.65
C LEU A 328 -7.75 -22.70 8.79
N ARG A 329 -7.84 -21.38 8.62
CA ARG A 329 -9.13 -20.69 8.52
C ARG A 329 -9.87 -21.05 7.22
N HIS A 330 -9.16 -21.25 6.10
CA HIS A 330 -9.75 -21.78 4.88
C HIS A 330 -10.22 -23.22 5.07
N VAL A 331 -9.40 -24.08 5.68
CA VAL A 331 -9.75 -25.47 6.03
C VAL A 331 -11.01 -25.51 6.89
N TYR A 332 -11.11 -24.68 7.93
CA TYR A 332 -12.34 -24.55 8.74
C TYR A 332 -13.57 -24.26 7.88
N ALA A 333 -13.48 -23.29 6.96
CA ALA A 333 -14.59 -22.93 6.10
C ALA A 333 -14.93 -24.00 5.06
N SER A 334 -13.92 -24.64 4.47
CA SER A 334 -14.06 -25.76 3.54
C SER A 334 -14.76 -26.94 4.22
N MET A 335 -14.29 -27.36 5.40
CA MET A 335 -14.90 -28.46 6.17
C MET A 335 -16.38 -28.18 6.48
N LEU A 336 -16.72 -26.97 6.93
CA LEU A 336 -18.10 -26.61 7.21
C LEU A 336 -18.96 -26.55 5.94
N ALA A 337 -18.44 -25.98 4.84
CA ALA A 337 -19.15 -25.93 3.56
C ALA A 337 -19.40 -27.34 3.00
N SER A 338 -18.37 -28.19 2.95
CA SER A 338 -18.42 -29.56 2.44
C SER A 338 -19.25 -30.50 3.30
N SER A 339 -19.42 -30.21 4.60
CA SER A 339 -20.27 -31.02 5.48
C SER A 339 -21.73 -31.06 5.02
N GLY A 340 -22.19 -30.05 4.27
CA GLY A 340 -23.60 -29.87 3.91
C GLY A 340 -24.52 -29.45 5.06
N GLN A 341 -24.04 -29.49 6.31
CA GLN A 341 -24.82 -29.20 7.52
C GLN A 341 -24.93 -27.71 7.84
N VAL A 342 -24.06 -26.88 7.25
CA VAL A 342 -24.01 -25.44 7.49
C VAL A 342 -24.40 -24.70 6.21
N ASP A 343 -25.39 -23.81 6.30
CA ASP A 343 -25.76 -22.94 5.19
C ASP A 343 -24.74 -21.80 4.99
N MET A 344 -24.75 -21.20 3.79
CA MET A 344 -23.74 -20.18 3.43
C MET A 344 -23.86 -18.89 4.24
N TYR A 345 -25.05 -18.55 4.73
CA TYR A 345 -25.25 -17.36 5.56
C TYR A 345 -24.68 -17.60 6.97
N THR A 346 -24.95 -18.77 7.57
CA THR A 346 -24.34 -19.17 8.84
C THR A 346 -22.81 -19.23 8.72
N LEU A 347 -22.28 -19.82 7.65
CA LEU A 347 -20.83 -19.83 7.40
C LEU A 347 -20.26 -18.40 7.27
N GLN A 348 -20.97 -17.49 6.61
CA GLN A 348 -20.56 -16.08 6.51
C GLN A 348 -20.44 -15.42 7.89
N LYS A 349 -21.38 -15.71 8.81
CA LYS A 349 -21.37 -15.17 10.18
C LYS A 349 -20.25 -15.76 11.02
N LEU A 350 -20.06 -17.09 10.99
CA LEU A 350 -18.94 -17.76 11.67
C LEU A 350 -17.59 -17.22 11.19
N MET A 351 -17.47 -16.99 9.88
CA MET A 351 -16.28 -16.42 9.28
C MET A 351 -16.19 -14.89 9.40
N THR A 352 -17.15 -14.20 10.04
CA THR A 352 -17.15 -12.74 10.17
C THR A 352 -16.86 -12.01 8.84
N HIS A 353 -17.48 -12.50 7.76
CA HIS A 353 -17.31 -11.96 6.41
C HIS A 353 -18.25 -10.77 6.16
N LYS A 354 -17.68 -9.62 5.76
CA LYS A 354 -18.43 -8.40 5.44
C LYS A 354 -19.34 -8.52 4.21
N SER A 355 -19.03 -9.41 3.27
CA SER A 355 -19.83 -9.60 2.05
C SER A 355 -20.01 -11.09 1.75
N ALA A 356 -21.14 -11.42 1.12
CA ALA A 356 -21.46 -12.77 0.67
C ALA A 356 -20.42 -13.29 -0.35
N ASP A 357 -19.88 -12.43 -1.20
CA ASP A 357 -18.84 -12.78 -2.19
C ASP A 357 -17.59 -13.41 -1.57
N MET A 358 -17.24 -13.06 -0.33
CA MET A 358 -16.11 -13.68 0.36
C MET A 358 -16.41 -15.13 0.76
N THR A 359 -17.66 -15.44 1.08
CA THR A 359 -18.11 -16.78 1.44
C THR A 359 -18.50 -17.62 0.22
N ALA A 360 -19.01 -16.99 -0.85
CA ALA A 360 -19.37 -17.65 -2.11
C ALA A 360 -18.21 -18.44 -2.73
N ARG A 361 -16.97 -18.09 -2.38
CA ARG A 361 -15.76 -18.85 -2.74
C ARG A 361 -15.81 -20.32 -2.29
N TYR A 362 -16.53 -20.66 -1.24
CA TYR A 362 -16.69 -22.05 -0.76
C TYR A 362 -17.96 -22.73 -1.29
N ALA A 363 -18.79 -22.04 -2.08
CA ALA A 363 -20.07 -22.59 -2.53
C ALA A 363 -19.91 -23.84 -3.39
N HIS A 364 -18.88 -23.89 -4.25
CA HIS A 364 -18.57 -25.03 -5.11
C HIS A 364 -18.16 -26.30 -4.33
N LEU A 365 -17.73 -26.16 -3.07
CA LEU A 365 -17.39 -27.32 -2.23
C LEU A 365 -18.63 -28.06 -1.71
N ARG A 366 -19.83 -27.56 -2.05
CA ARG A 366 -21.10 -28.22 -1.73
C ARG A 366 -21.53 -29.21 -2.80
N ASP A 367 -20.80 -29.44 -3.88
CA ASP A 367 -21.29 -30.28 -4.99
C ASP A 367 -21.65 -31.71 -4.54
N ASP A 368 -20.85 -32.33 -3.67
CA ASP A 368 -21.18 -33.62 -3.06
C ASP A 368 -22.37 -33.54 -2.10
N ALA A 369 -22.47 -32.44 -1.34
CA ALA A 369 -23.61 -32.19 -0.45
C ALA A 369 -24.90 -31.89 -1.23
N LEU A 370 -24.82 -31.22 -2.37
CA LEU A 370 -25.91 -30.95 -3.30
C LEU A 370 -26.39 -32.26 -3.95
N THR A 371 -25.45 -33.12 -4.34
CA THR A 371 -25.77 -34.46 -4.86
C THR A 371 -26.50 -35.29 -3.80
N LYS A 372 -25.99 -35.35 -2.57
CA LYS A 372 -26.67 -36.01 -1.44
C LYS A 372 -28.02 -35.39 -1.11
N ALA A 373 -28.14 -34.06 -1.14
CA ALA A 373 -29.40 -33.35 -0.90
C ALA A 373 -30.44 -33.64 -2.00
N GLY A 374 -30.02 -33.74 -3.26
CA GLY A 374 -30.90 -34.16 -4.36
C GLY A 374 -31.45 -35.57 -4.18
N GLN A 375 -30.64 -36.48 -3.63
CA GLN A 375 -31.06 -37.86 -3.31
C GLN A 375 -32.07 -37.94 -2.16
N VAL A 376 -32.25 -36.89 -1.35
CA VAL A 376 -33.31 -36.86 -0.30
C VAL A 376 -34.70 -37.00 -0.92
N VAL A 377 -34.88 -36.59 -2.18
CA VAL A 377 -36.14 -36.82 -2.93
C VAL A 377 -36.47 -38.31 -3.01
N ASP A 378 -35.48 -39.19 -3.18
CA ASP A 378 -35.70 -40.63 -3.23
C ASP A 378 -36.26 -41.16 -1.90
N ASP A 379 -35.80 -40.64 -0.77
CA ASP A 379 -36.31 -41.03 0.54
C ASP A 379 -37.73 -40.51 0.80
N ILE A 380 -38.06 -39.33 0.28
CA ILE A 380 -39.44 -38.80 0.28
C ILE A 380 -40.37 -39.74 -0.51
N PHE A 381 -39.97 -40.16 -1.72
CA PHE A 381 -40.76 -41.06 -2.56
C PHE A 381 -40.84 -42.50 -2.00
N LYS A 382 -39.76 -43.03 -1.39
CA LYS A 382 -39.80 -44.32 -0.69
C LYS A 382 -40.79 -44.31 0.48
N ASN A 383 -40.92 -43.19 1.18
CA ASN A 383 -41.87 -43.04 2.28
C ASN A 383 -43.32 -42.86 1.79
N LEU A 384 -43.53 -42.21 0.65
CA LEU A 384 -44.84 -42.15 -0.02
C LEU A 384 -45.34 -43.54 -0.46
N GLY A 385 -44.45 -44.39 -1.00
CA GLY A 385 -44.79 -45.76 -1.41
C GLY A 385 -45.11 -46.71 -0.25
N LYS A 386 -44.64 -46.44 0.97
CA LYS A 386 -44.88 -47.28 2.15
C LYS A 386 -46.20 -47.01 2.87
N ASN A 387 -46.81 -45.83 2.66
CA ASN A 387 -48.10 -45.46 3.27
C ASN A 387 -49.32 -45.80 2.40
N GLY A 388 -49.11 -46.32 1.18
CA GLY A 388 -50.17 -46.87 0.35
C GLY A 388 -50.60 -48.26 0.82
N LYS A 389 -51.37 -48.35 1.92
CA LYS A 389 -52.13 -49.57 2.23
C LYS A 389 -53.13 -49.80 1.09
N VAL A 390 -52.83 -50.77 0.23
CA VAL A 390 -53.83 -51.38 -0.66
C VAL A 390 -54.83 -52.10 0.24
N VAL A 391 -56.02 -51.53 0.39
CA VAL A 391 -57.15 -52.21 1.04
C VAL A 391 -57.86 -53.00 -0.06
N GLU A 392 -57.62 -54.31 -0.11
CA GLU A 392 -58.47 -55.21 -0.90
C GLU A 392 -59.85 -55.28 -0.25
N LEU A 393 -60.83 -54.64 -0.89
CA LEU A 393 -62.24 -54.83 -0.57
C LEU A 393 -62.69 -56.16 -1.16
N ASN A 394 -62.54 -57.24 -0.37
CA ASN A 394 -63.20 -58.51 -0.64
C ASN A 394 -64.73 -58.33 -0.53
N GLY A 395 -65.36 -58.04 -1.66
CA GLY A 395 -66.82 -58.05 -1.81
C GLY A 395 -67.34 -59.49 -1.82
N LYS A 396 -67.87 -59.94 -0.68
CA LYS A 396 -68.84 -61.05 -0.66
C LYS A 396 -70.18 -60.54 -1.18
N LYS A 397 -70.68 -61.15 -2.25
CA LYS A 397 -72.08 -61.58 -2.34
C LYS A 397 -72.14 -62.93 -3.02
#